data_AF-A0A8S1IQW2-F1
#
_entry.id   AF-A0A8S1IQW2-F1
#
_cell.length_a   1.000
_cell.length_b   1.000
_cell.length_c   1.000
_cell.angle_alpha   90.00
_cell.angle_beta   90.00
_cell.angle_gamma   90.00
#
_symmetry.space_group_name_H-M   'P 1'
#
loop_
_entity.id
_entity.type
_entity.pdbx_description
1 polymer ?
#
loop_
_entity_poly.entity_id
_entity_poly.type
_entity_poly.pdbx_seq_one_letter_code
_entity_poly.pdbx_strand_id
1 'polypeptide(L)'
;GEVAGFDLAASNIQRGRDHALPSYTAARKNFRLLVPRNFYELGQVLQSPQDARDVEKCYGRRSIHNLDAWPIALMEKKVPGSMVGPLFFSAIRDQFTRLRDGDRFHYLNLDFPCAVKSKYRRLKRVME
;
A
#
# COMPACT_ATOMS: atom_id res chain seq x y z
N GLY A 1 16.33 7.05 33.75
CA GLY A 1 15.10 6.34 33.36
C GLY A 1 15.36 5.65 32.06
N GLU A 2 15.16 4.34 31.98
CA GLU A 2 15.24 3.59 30.73
C GLU A 2 14.20 4.13 29.74
N VAL A 3 14.65 4.59 28.57
CA VAL A 3 13.76 4.87 27.45
C VAL A 3 13.44 3.52 26.83
N ALA A 4 12.27 2.96 27.15
CA ALA A 4 11.78 1.77 26.47
C ALA A 4 11.71 2.05 24.97
N GLY A 5 12.37 1.22 24.16
CA GLY A 5 12.37 1.35 22.70
C GLY A 5 10.99 1.07 22.13
N PHE A 6 10.47 1.99 21.31
CA PHE A 6 9.18 1.81 20.62
C PHE A 6 9.34 0.90 19.40
N ASP A 7 8.45 -0.09 19.25
CA ASP A 7 8.35 -0.91 18.05
C ASP A 7 7.43 -0.21 17.02
N LEU A 8 8.03 0.29 15.94
CA LEU A 8 7.31 0.96 14.85
C LEU A 8 6.36 0.03 14.09
N ALA A 9 6.73 -1.24 13.89
CA ALA A 9 5.91 -2.21 13.17
C ALA A 9 4.66 -2.55 14.00
N ALA A 10 4.85 -2.84 15.29
CA ALA A 10 3.74 -3.05 16.21
C ALA A 10 2.84 -1.81 16.31
N SER A 11 3.43 -0.62 16.37
CA SER A 11 2.69 0.66 16.39
C SER A 11 1.85 0.87 15.13
N ASN A 12 2.36 0.49 13.95
CA ASN A 12 1.62 0.61 12.70
C ASN A 12 0.47 -0.40 12.61
N ILE A 13 0.67 -1.63 13.08
CA ILE A 13 -0.41 -2.62 13.20
C ILE A 13 -1.51 -2.09 14.11
N GLN A 14 -1.13 -1.58 15.30
CA GLN A 14 -2.10 -1.05 16.26
C GLN A 14 -2.82 0.18 15.72
N ARG A 15 -2.13 1.09 15.02
CA ARG A 15 -2.75 2.26 14.37
C ARG A 15 -3.73 1.84 13.27
N GLY A 16 -3.42 0.77 12.53
CA GLY A 16 -4.34 0.23 11.55
C GLY A 16 -5.66 -0.22 12.17
N ARG A 17 -5.60 -0.87 13.33
CA ARG A 17 -6.79 -1.30 14.09
C ARG A 17 -7.55 -0.11 14.68
N ASP A 18 -6.84 0.85 15.25
CA ASP A 18 -7.41 2.08 15.80
C ASP A 18 -8.18 2.90 14.75
N HIS A 19 -7.62 3.00 13.54
CA HIS A 19 -8.26 3.67 12.41
C HIS A 19 -9.25 2.77 11.64
N ALA A 20 -9.60 1.59 12.18
CA ALA A 20 -10.51 0.63 11.58
C ALA A 20 -10.19 0.32 10.10
N LEU A 21 -8.90 0.18 9.77
CA LEU A 21 -8.50 -0.23 8.43
C LEU A 21 -9.14 -1.59 8.11
N PRO A 22 -9.59 -1.79 6.85
CA PRO A 22 -10.14 -3.06 6.44
C PRO A 22 -9.08 -4.16 6.61
N SER A 23 -9.54 -5.39 6.86
CA SER A 23 -8.64 -6.55 6.83
C SER A 23 -7.98 -6.69 5.46
N TYR A 24 -6.86 -7.39 5.39
CA TYR A 24 -6.12 -7.64 4.14
C TYR A 24 -7.03 -8.17 3.02
N THR A 25 -7.88 -9.16 3.31
CA THR A 25 -8.79 -9.75 2.32
C THR A 25 -9.87 -8.75 1.85
N ALA A 26 -10.40 -7.92 2.77
CA ALA A 26 -11.35 -6.86 2.43
C ALA A 26 -10.69 -5.74 1.61
N ALA A 27 -9.46 -5.34 1.96
CA ALA A 27 -8.68 -4.36 1.21
C ALA A 27 -8.43 -4.84 -0.23
N ARG A 28 -8.03 -6.11 -0.41
CA ARG A 28 -7.86 -6.71 -1.75
C ARG A 28 -9.16 -6.73 -2.54
N LYS A 29 -10.29 -7.05 -1.90
CA LYS A 29 -11.62 -6.98 -2.52
C LYS A 29 -11.94 -5.56 -3.00
N ASN A 30 -11.68 -4.54 -2.18
CA ASN A 30 -11.94 -3.14 -2.52
C ASN A 30 -11.15 -2.68 -3.75
N PHE A 31 -9.91 -3.13 -3.89
CA PHE A 31 -9.08 -2.89 -5.08
C PHE A 31 -9.27 -3.90 -6.22
N ARG A 32 -10.30 -4.76 -6.14
CA ARG A 32 -10.63 -5.77 -7.17
C ARG A 32 -9.48 -6.73 -7.48
N LEU A 33 -8.69 -7.06 -6.48
CA LEU A 33 -7.59 -8.03 -6.57
C LEU A 33 -8.09 -9.43 -6.22
N LEU A 34 -7.35 -10.46 -6.65
CA LEU A 34 -7.60 -11.84 -6.24
C LEU A 34 -7.58 -11.95 -4.72
N VAL A 35 -8.64 -12.45 -4.11
CA VAL A 35 -8.75 -12.58 -2.64
C VAL A 35 -8.41 -14.03 -2.24
N PRO A 36 -7.31 -14.27 -1.50
CA PRO A 36 -7.00 -15.62 -1.03
C PRO A 36 -8.06 -16.08 -0.02
N ARG A 37 -8.54 -17.31 -0.18
CA ARG A 37 -9.60 -17.91 0.67
C ARG A 37 -9.06 -18.71 1.84
N ASN A 38 -7.78 -19.07 1.80
CA ASN A 38 -7.09 -19.84 2.83
C ASN A 38 -5.58 -19.55 2.80
N PHE A 39 -4.83 -20.02 3.80
CA PHE A 39 -3.39 -19.77 3.91
C PHE A 39 -2.56 -20.40 2.78
N TYR A 40 -3.06 -21.46 2.14
CA TYR A 40 -2.41 -22.03 0.97
C TYR A 40 -2.47 -21.07 -0.23
N GLU A 41 -3.66 -20.53 -0.53
CA GLU A 41 -3.82 -19.49 -1.56
C GLU A 41 -3.08 -18.20 -1.21
N LEU A 42 -2.99 -17.85 0.08
CA LEU A 42 -2.18 -16.72 0.53
C LEU A 42 -0.71 -16.90 0.12
N GLY A 43 -0.15 -18.10 0.27
CA GLY A 43 1.22 -18.43 -0.15
C GLY A 43 1.47 -18.30 -1.65
N GLN A 44 0.41 -18.29 -2.48
CA GLN A 44 0.54 -18.02 -3.91
C GLN A 44 0.67 -16.51 -4.21
N VAL A 45 0.18 -15.65 -3.31
CA VAL A 45 0.15 -14.19 -3.41
C VAL A 45 1.35 -13.53 -2.72
N LEU A 46 1.84 -14.10 -1.62
CA LEU A 46 3.01 -13.61 -0.87
C LEU A 46 4.33 -14.02 -1.54
N GLN A 47 5.43 -13.37 -1.16
CA GLN A 47 6.76 -13.62 -1.72
C GLN A 47 7.17 -15.08 -1.61
N SER A 48 6.89 -15.73 -0.48
CA SER A 48 7.13 -17.16 -0.30
C SER A 48 5.93 -17.89 0.33
N PRO A 49 5.78 -19.21 0.08
CA PRO A 49 4.83 -20.04 0.84
C PRO A 49 5.17 -20.14 2.34
N GLN A 50 6.42 -19.86 2.74
CA GLN A 50 6.83 -19.84 4.14
C GLN A 50 6.23 -18.64 4.87
N ASP A 51 6.16 -17.48 4.21
CA ASP A 51 5.54 -16.26 4.74
C ASP A 51 4.09 -16.53 5.17
N ALA A 52 3.33 -17.25 4.34
CA ALA A 52 1.95 -17.60 4.64
C ALA A 52 1.84 -18.55 5.85
N ARG A 53 2.80 -19.46 6.05
CA ARG A 53 2.87 -20.32 7.24
C ARG A 53 3.16 -19.53 8.50
N ASP A 54 4.03 -18.52 8.43
CA ASP A 54 4.36 -17.70 9.59
C ASP A 54 3.23 -16.74 9.94
N VAL A 55 2.56 -16.18 8.93
CA VAL A 55 1.31 -15.43 9.11
C VAL A 55 0.22 -16.30 9.75
N GLU A 56 0.07 -17.56 9.31
CA GLU A 56 -0.88 -18.51 9.90
C GLU A 56 -0.60 -18.76 11.39
N LYS A 57 0.68 -18.87 11.79
CA LYS A 57 1.08 -19.00 13.19
C LYS A 57 0.73 -17.75 14.00
N CYS A 58 0.97 -16.56 13.45
CA CYS A 58 0.74 -15.29 14.16
C CYS A 58 -0.74 -14.93 14.32
N TYR A 59 -1.56 -15.17 13.30
CA TYR A 59 -2.98 -14.77 13.27
C TYR A 59 -3.94 -15.91 13.60
N GLY A 60 -3.44 -17.14 13.67
CA GLY A 60 -4.22 -18.35 13.91
C GLY A 60 -4.94 -18.87 12.66
N ARG A 61 -5.26 -20.17 12.67
CA ARG A 61 -5.85 -20.89 11.52
C ARG A 61 -7.34 -20.63 11.31
N ARG A 62 -8.02 -19.94 12.24
CA ARG A 62 -9.49 -19.88 12.29
C ARG A 62 -10.10 -19.08 11.14
N SER A 63 -9.46 -17.99 10.73
CA SER A 63 -10.00 -17.12 9.68
C SER A 63 -8.90 -16.32 8.99
N ILE A 64 -8.81 -16.45 7.66
CA ILE A 64 -7.96 -15.60 6.82
C ILE A 64 -8.44 -14.13 6.77
N HIS A 65 -9.65 -13.86 7.24
CA HIS A 65 -10.24 -12.52 7.24
C HIS A 65 -9.78 -11.65 8.42
N ASN A 66 -9.00 -12.21 9.36
CA ASN A 66 -8.48 -11.50 10.54
C ASN A 66 -7.13 -10.81 10.29
N LEU A 67 -6.57 -10.94 9.09
CA LEU A 67 -5.24 -10.44 8.79
C LEU A 67 -5.23 -8.91 8.68
N ASP A 68 -4.32 -8.24 9.41
CA ASP A 68 -4.12 -6.78 9.29
C ASP A 68 -3.56 -6.45 7.90
N ALA A 69 -4.11 -5.43 7.22
CA ALA A 69 -3.74 -5.14 5.84
C ALA A 69 -2.28 -4.70 5.66
N TRP A 70 -1.77 -3.82 6.53
CA TRP A 70 -0.44 -3.24 6.40
C TRP A 70 0.71 -4.27 6.38
N PRO A 71 0.85 -5.16 7.37
CA PRO A 71 1.97 -6.10 7.38
C PRO A 71 1.88 -7.11 6.24
N ILE A 72 0.67 -7.60 5.91
CA ILE A 72 0.51 -8.60 4.85
C ILE A 72 0.74 -7.99 3.46
N ALA A 73 0.33 -6.74 3.24
CA ALA A 73 0.60 -6.04 1.98
C ALA A 73 2.11 -5.84 1.71
N LEU A 74 2.95 -5.69 2.75
CA LEU A 74 4.41 -5.63 2.60
C LEU A 74 5.00 -6.95 2.07
N MET A 75 4.39 -8.07 2.47
CA MET A 75 4.83 -9.43 2.15
C MET A 75 4.38 -9.90 0.76
N GLU A 76 3.54 -9.14 0.05
CA GLU A 76 3.11 -9.50 -1.31
C GLU A 76 4.30 -9.58 -2.29
N LYS A 77 4.17 -10.47 -3.30
CA LYS A 77 5.08 -10.48 -4.46
C LYS A 77 5.07 -9.11 -5.12
N LYS A 78 6.26 -8.60 -5.45
CA LYS A 78 6.40 -7.27 -6.04
C LYS A 78 5.85 -7.24 -7.46
N VAL A 79 5.19 -6.13 -7.81
CA VAL A 79 4.83 -5.86 -9.21
C VAL A 79 6.13 -5.61 -9.99
N PRO A 80 6.29 -6.12 -11.24
CA PRO A 80 7.48 -5.86 -12.03
C PRO A 80 7.80 -4.36 -12.15
N GLY A 81 9.04 -3.97 -11.85
CA GLY A 81 9.46 -2.57 -11.85
C GLY A 81 9.00 -1.75 -10.63
N SER A 82 8.42 -2.38 -9.60
CA SER A 82 7.94 -1.73 -8.38
C SER A 82 8.60 -2.34 -7.13
N MET A 83 8.67 -1.56 -6.05
CA MET A 83 9.12 -2.03 -4.72
C MET A 83 7.99 -2.61 -3.86
N VAL A 84 6.75 -2.52 -4.34
CA VAL A 84 5.54 -2.93 -3.60
C VAL A 84 4.71 -3.95 -4.38
N GLY A 85 3.93 -4.75 -3.66
CA GLY A 85 2.99 -5.70 -4.24
C GLY A 85 1.68 -5.06 -4.72
N PRO A 86 0.80 -5.82 -5.37
CA PRO A 86 -0.43 -5.34 -5.99
C PRO A 86 -1.33 -4.47 -5.11
N LEU A 87 -1.49 -4.77 -3.82
CA LEU A 87 -2.37 -4.02 -2.93
C LEU A 87 -1.83 -2.61 -2.69
N PHE A 88 -0.58 -2.49 -2.24
CA PHE A 88 0.04 -1.18 -2.06
C PHE A 88 0.25 -0.45 -3.38
N PHE A 89 0.60 -1.14 -4.45
CA PHE A 89 0.70 -0.53 -5.77
C PHE A 89 -0.63 0.14 -6.16
N SER A 90 -1.75 -0.56 -6.00
CA SER A 90 -3.08 -0.05 -6.32
C SER A 90 -3.47 1.12 -5.42
N ALA A 91 -3.27 1.00 -4.11
CA ALA A 91 -3.61 2.04 -3.14
C ALA A 91 -2.77 3.32 -3.32
N ILE A 92 -1.46 3.18 -3.48
CA ILE A 92 -0.55 4.31 -3.72
C ILE A 92 -0.91 4.98 -5.04
N ARG A 93 -1.04 4.20 -6.13
CA ARG A 93 -1.41 4.75 -7.44
C ARG A 93 -2.73 5.50 -7.37
N ASP A 94 -3.79 4.91 -6.81
CA ASP A 94 -5.10 5.56 -6.68
C ASP A 94 -5.00 6.88 -5.91
N GLN A 95 -4.32 6.88 -4.76
CA GLN A 95 -4.16 8.08 -3.95
C GLN A 95 -3.35 9.17 -4.67
N PHE A 96 -2.24 8.82 -5.31
CA PHE A 96 -1.41 9.79 -6.04
C PHE A 96 -2.10 10.29 -7.32
N THR A 97 -2.88 9.47 -8.00
CA THR A 97 -3.72 9.89 -9.13
C THR A 97 -4.76 10.91 -8.67
N ARG A 98 -5.48 10.63 -7.58
CA ARG A 98 -6.48 11.56 -7.02
C ARG A 98 -5.86 12.87 -6.57
N LEU A 99 -4.68 12.83 -5.96
CA LEU A 99 -3.94 14.05 -5.57
C LEU A 99 -3.50 14.85 -6.80
N ARG A 100 -2.97 14.19 -7.83
CA ARG A 100 -2.53 14.84 -9.07
C ARG A 100 -3.70 15.48 -9.82
N ASP A 101 -4.76 14.71 -10.06
CA ASP A 101 -5.88 15.10 -10.90
C ASP A 101 -6.84 16.05 -10.18
N GLY A 102 -6.91 15.98 -8.84
CA GLY A 102 -7.71 16.87 -8.01
C GLY A 102 -7.00 18.17 -7.61
N ASP A 103 -5.71 18.30 -7.88
CA ASP A 103 -4.96 19.51 -7.57
C ASP A 103 -5.04 20.52 -8.72
N ARG A 104 -5.85 21.56 -8.53
CA ARG A 104 -5.93 22.70 -9.45
C ARG A 104 -4.56 23.32 -9.73
N PHE A 105 -3.66 23.28 -8.74
CA PHE A 105 -2.31 23.81 -8.83
C PHE A 105 -1.26 22.77 -9.23
N HIS A 106 -1.66 21.59 -9.72
CA HIS A 106 -0.73 20.58 -10.16
C HIS A 106 0.18 21.13 -11.26
N TYR A 107 1.48 20.92 -11.15
CA TYR A 107 2.49 21.58 -12.00
C TYR A 107 2.38 21.29 -13.51
N LEU A 108 1.59 20.29 -13.94
CA LEU A 108 1.33 20.04 -15.36
C LEU A 108 -0.03 20.56 -15.86
N ASN A 109 -0.82 21.17 -14.99
CA ASN A 109 -2.11 21.73 -15.38
C ASN A 109 -1.91 22.89 -16.38
N LEU A 110 -2.71 22.97 -17.44
CA LEU A 110 -2.52 23.92 -18.55
C LEU A 110 -3.31 25.22 -18.37
N ASP A 111 -4.21 25.26 -17.40
CA ASP A 111 -5.07 26.42 -17.07
C ASP A 111 -4.36 27.47 -16.21
N PHE A 112 -3.05 27.34 -16.02
CA PHE A 112 -2.25 28.35 -15.34
C PHE A 112 -2.09 29.63 -16.18
N PRO A 113 -2.06 30.83 -15.53
CA PRO A 113 -1.71 32.07 -16.19
C PRO A 113 -0.38 31.96 -16.94
N CYS A 114 -0.29 32.58 -18.12
CA CYS A 114 0.87 32.48 -19.03
C CYS A 114 2.24 32.74 -18.35
N ALA A 115 2.27 33.58 -17.30
CA ALA A 115 3.46 33.88 -16.50
C ALA A 115 4.09 32.66 -15.78
N VAL A 116 3.31 31.61 -15.50
CA VAL A 116 3.80 30.36 -14.87
C VAL A 116 4.32 29.38 -15.94
N LYS A 117 3.79 29.45 -17.17
CA LYS A 117 4.14 28.54 -18.28
C LYS A 117 5.61 28.59 -18.68
N SER A 118 6.27 29.74 -18.52
CA SER A 118 7.70 29.90 -18.81
C SER A 118 8.62 29.15 -17.83
N LYS A 119 8.20 28.95 -16.57
CA LYS A 119 8.95 28.17 -15.56
C LYS A 119 8.87 26.66 -15.79
N TYR A 120 7.79 26.15 -16.39
CA TYR A 120 7.59 24.70 -16.59
C TYR A 120 8.59 24.05 -17.55
N ARG A 121 9.07 24.75 -18.58
CA ARG A 121 10.08 24.21 -19.49
C ARG A 121 11.38 23.82 -18.79
N ARG A 122 11.71 24.49 -17.67
CA ARG A 122 12.89 24.18 -16.86
C ARG A 122 12.64 23.00 -15.91
N LEU A 123 11.42 22.87 -15.37
CA LEU A 123 11.02 21.75 -14.50
C LEU A 123 10.93 20.42 -15.26
N LYS A 124 10.36 20.42 -16.47
CA LYS A 124 10.22 19.20 -17.28
C LYS A 124 11.58 18.55 -17.59
N ARG A 125 12.63 19.37 -17.76
CA ARG A 125 14.01 18.93 -18.03
C ARG A 125 14.74 18.32 -16.83
N VAL A 126 14.20 18.45 -15.62
CA VAL A 126 14.79 17.89 -14.38
C VAL A 126 14.14 16.55 -14.01
N MET A 127 12.94 16.28 -14.52
CA MET A 127 12.14 15.10 -14.18
C MET A 127 12.17 13.99 -15.24
N GLU A 128 12.74 14.28 -16.42
CA GLU A 128 13.09 13.33 -17.49
C GLU A 128 14.60 13.03 -17.40
#